data_AF-A0A7W1SRJ2-F1
#
_entry.id   AF-A0A7W1SRJ2-F1
#
_cell.length_a   1.000
_cell.length_b   1.000
_cell.length_c   1.000
_cell.angle_alpha   90.00
_cell.angle_beta   90.00
_cell.angle_gamma   90.00
#
_symmetry.space_group_name_H-M   'P 1'
#
loop_
_entity.id
_entity.type
_entity.pdbx_description
1 polymer ?
#
loop_
_entity_poly.entity_id
_entity_poly.type
_entity_poly.pdbx_seq_one_letter_code
_entity_poly.pdbx_strand_id
1 'polypeptide(L)' 'MKPDAIKEFLEQKYQEFNSPGFIESDPVSIPHLFTLKEDREIAGFLAATIAWGQRKSILNNAQKLMQLMEYSPYQFVID' A
#
# COMPACT_ATOMS: atom_id res chain seq x y z
N MET A 1 -0.37 25.97 15.62
CA MET A 1 0.21 26.34 14.30
C MET A 1 -0.84 27.08 13.50
N LYS A 2 -0.47 28.11 12.74
CA LYS A 2 -1.41 28.74 11.79
C LYS A 2 -1.78 27.69 10.70
N PRO A 3 -3.05 27.61 10.27
CA PRO A 3 -3.48 26.63 9.25
C PRO A 3 -2.60 26.63 7.99
N ASP A 4 -2.15 27.81 7.54
CA ASP A 4 -1.31 27.96 6.34
C ASP A 4 0.06 27.28 6.48
N ALA A 5 0.67 27.35 7.68
CA ALA A 5 1.95 26.72 7.93
C ALA A 5 1.88 25.18 7.93
N ILE A 6 0.74 24.60 8.34
CA ILE A 6 0.52 23.15 8.28
C ILE A 6 0.35 22.72 6.82
N LYS A 7 -0.40 23.49 6.03
CA LYS A 7 -0.60 23.20 4.61
C LYS A 7 0.72 23.22 3.85
N GLU A 8 1.54 24.26 4.03
CA GLU A 8 2.86 24.36 3.39
C GLU A 8 3.78 23.21 3.78
N PHE A 9 3.79 22.84 5.07
CA PHE A 9 4.57 21.70 5.55
C PHE A 9 4.12 20.37 4.91
N LEU A 10 2.83 20.10 4.83
CA LEU A 10 2.30 18.88 4.22
C LEU A 10 2.57 18.84 2.70
N GLU A 11 2.46 19.98 2.01
CA GLU A 11 2.79 20.07 0.58
C GLU A 11 4.27 19.79 0.34
N GLN A 12 5.16 20.35 1.15
CA GLN A 12 6.60 20.06 1.06
C GLN A 12 6.87 18.56 1.24
N LYS A 13 6.22 17.91 2.21
CA LYS A 13 6.35 16.47 2.45
C LYS A 13 5.77 15.63 1.32
N TYR A 14 4.67 16.07 0.72
CA TYR A 14 4.11 15.44 -0.46
C TYR A 14 5.11 15.47 -1.63
N GLN A 15 5.70 16.63 -1.93
CA GLN A 15 6.72 16.73 -2.99
C GLN A 15 7.96 15.88 -2.71
N GLU A 16 8.34 15.71 -1.43
CA GLU A 16 9.48 14.88 -1.01
C GLU A 16 9.21 13.37 -1.18
N PHE A 17 8.03 12.90 -0.78
CA PHE A 17 7.75 11.47 -0.65
C PHE A 17 6.84 10.87 -1.72
N ASN A 18 6.04 11.69 -2.42
CA ASN A 18 5.16 11.21 -3.48
C ASN A 18 5.92 11.00 -4.80
N SER A 19 6.86 10.05 -4.79
CA SER A 19 7.57 9.63 -5.98
C SER A 19 7.54 8.10 -6.13
N PRO A 20 7.58 7.57 -7.37
CA PRO A 20 7.56 6.13 -7.60
C PRO A 20 8.69 5.35 -6.91
N GLY A 21 9.83 6.01 -6.62
CA GLY A 21 10.96 5.39 -5.93
C GLY A 21 10.64 4.92 -4.50
N PHE A 22 9.61 5.47 -3.86
CA PHE A 22 9.19 5.01 -2.53
C PHE A 22 8.30 3.75 -2.60
N ILE A 23 7.72 3.43 -3.76
CA ILE A 23 6.76 2.33 -3.90
C ILE A 23 7.41 0.99 -3.57
N GLU A 24 8.59 0.69 -4.12
CA GLU A 24 9.25 -0.62 -4.00
C GLU A 24 9.42 -1.08 -2.54
N SER A 25 9.75 -0.14 -1.65
CA SER A 25 9.98 -0.43 -0.24
C SER A 25 8.75 -0.21 0.65
N ASP A 26 7.63 0.25 0.10
CA ASP A 26 6.44 0.61 0.85
C ASP A 26 5.32 -0.42 0.66
N PRO A 27 4.43 -0.66 1.65
CA PRO A 27 3.25 -1.50 1.48
C PRO A 27 2.38 -1.13 0.28
N VAL A 28 2.44 0.11 -0.21
CA VAL A 28 1.80 0.53 -1.46
C VAL A 28 2.27 -0.27 -2.69
N SER A 29 3.43 -0.93 -2.66
CA SER A 29 3.84 -1.86 -3.73
C SER A 29 2.88 -3.02 -3.96
N ILE A 30 2.15 -3.47 -2.93
CA ILE A 30 1.29 -4.65 -2.98
C ILE A 30 0.11 -4.47 -3.95
N PRO A 31 -0.71 -3.40 -3.86
CA PRO A 31 -1.73 -3.15 -4.87
C PRO A 31 -1.16 -2.84 -6.26
N HIS A 32 0.13 -2.50 -6.41
CA HIS A 32 0.75 -2.31 -7.73
C HIS A 32 1.12 -3.63 -8.43
N LEU A 33 0.99 -4.78 -7.75
CA LEU A 33 1.17 -6.09 -8.36
C LEU A 33 0.04 -6.47 -9.34
N PHE A 34 -1.09 -5.77 -9.28
CA PHE A 34 -2.31 -6.14 -9.98
C PHE A 34 -2.74 -5.09 -10.99
N THR A 35 -3.40 -5.53 -12.06
CA THR A 35 -3.98 -4.66 -13.10
C THR A 35 -5.49 -4.53 -12.96
N LEU A 36 -6.17 -5.59 -12.51
CA LEU A 36 -7.61 -5.61 -12.26
C LEU A 36 -7.94 -4.70 -11.06
N LYS A 37 -8.95 -3.84 -11.21
CA LYS A 37 -9.30 -2.84 -10.21
C LYS A 37 -9.66 -3.48 -8.86
N GLU A 38 -10.46 -4.54 -8.90
CA GLU A 38 -10.95 -5.28 -7.74
C GLU A 38 -9.80 -5.89 -6.95
N ASP A 39 -8.85 -6.54 -7.62
CA ASP A 39 -7.64 -7.08 -6.99
C ASP A 39 -6.79 -5.98 -6.35
N ARG A 40 -6.63 -4.83 -7.03
CA ARG A 40 -5.88 -3.68 -6.50
C ARG A 40 -6.52 -3.13 -5.23
N GLU A 41 -7.84 -2.98 -5.22
CA GLU A 41 -8.59 -2.44 -4.07
C GLU A 41 -8.53 -3.40 -2.88
N ILE A 42 -8.76 -4.70 -3.11
CA ILE A 42 -8.71 -5.73 -2.05
C ILE A 42 -7.29 -5.87 -1.51
N ALA A 43 -6.29 -6.01 -2.38
CA ALA A 43 -4.88 -6.11 -1.98
C ALA A 43 -4.41 -4.87 -1.22
N GLY A 44 -4.80 -3.68 -1.67
CA GLY A 44 -4.50 -2.42 -1.00
C GLY A 44 -5.12 -2.33 0.39
N PHE A 45 -6.41 -2.69 0.51
CA PHE A 45 -7.09 -2.73 1.79
C PHE A 45 -6.43 -3.71 2.77
N LEU A 46 -6.17 -4.95 2.33
CA LEU A 46 -5.53 -5.97 3.15
C LEU A 46 -4.09 -5.61 3.56
N ALA A 47 -3.29 -5.06 2.65
CA ALA A 47 -1.95 -4.59 2.98
C ALA A 47 -1.99 -3.45 4.03
N ALA A 48 -2.97 -2.55 3.93
CA ALA A 48 -3.14 -1.44 4.88
C ALA A 48 -3.51 -1.92 6.30
N THR A 49 -4.31 -2.98 6.45
CA THR A 49 -4.69 -3.50 7.79
C THR A 49 -3.50 -4.07 8.57
N ILE A 50 -2.43 -4.46 7.89
CA ILE A 50 -1.19 -5.00 8.49
C ILE A 50 -0.01 -4.03 8.40
N ALA A 51 -0.21 -2.79 7.94
CA ALA A 51 0.85 -1.81 7.70
C ALA A 51 1.36 -1.11 8.98
N TRP A 52 1.47 -1.84 10.09
CA TRP A 52 1.96 -1.34 11.37
C TRP A 52 3.14 -2.19 11.87
N GLY A 53 4.25 -1.53 12.20
CA GLY A 53 5.49 -2.17 12.65
C GLY A 53 6.64 -2.07 11.64
N GLN A 54 7.52 -3.07 11.64
CA GLN A 54 8.73 -3.05 10.81
C GLN A 54 8.40 -3.26 9.32
N ARG A 55 8.74 -2.28 8.48
CA ARG A 55 8.51 -2.27 7.01
C ARG A 55 8.80 -3.60 6.31
N LYS A 56 9.97 -4.22 6.57
CA LYS A 56 10.34 -5.52 5.97
C LYS A 56 9.38 -6.64 6.36
N SER A 57 8.92 -6.67 7.63
CA SER A 57 7.95 -7.65 8.10
C SER A 57 6.58 -7.44 7.45
N ILE A 58 6.14 -6.19 7.34
CA ILE A 58 4.88 -5.81 6.68
C ILE A 58 4.86 -6.32 5.24
N LEU A 59 5.89 -5.99 4.45
CA LEU A 59 6.00 -6.43 3.05
C LEU A 59 5.99 -7.94 2.90
N ASN A 60 6.79 -8.64 3.72
CA ASN A 60 6.83 -10.10 3.68
C ASN A 60 5.47 -10.72 4.00
N ASN A 61 4.74 -10.18 4.98
CA ASN A 61 3.43 -10.71 5.35
C ASN A 61 2.36 -10.37 4.30
N ALA A 62 2.41 -9.18 3.71
CA ALA A 62 1.50 -8.80 2.63
C ALA A 62 1.72 -9.67 1.38
N GLN A 63 2.98 -9.93 1.00
CA GLN A 63 3.31 -10.85 -0.10
C GLN A 63 2.84 -12.27 0.18
N LYS A 64 3.06 -12.79 1.39
CA LYS A 64 2.54 -14.10 1.81
C LYS A 64 1.02 -14.15 1.72
N LEU A 65 0.33 -13.10 2.14
CA LEU A 65 -1.12 -13.01 2.05
C LEU A 65 -1.60 -13.07 0.59
N MET A 66 -0.95 -12.33 -0.32
CA MET A 66 -1.25 -12.40 -1.76
C MET A 66 -0.99 -13.81 -2.33
N GLN A 67 0.10 -14.45 -1.90
CA GLN A 67 0.44 -15.82 -2.31
C GLN A 67 -0.60 -16.84 -1.83
N LEU A 68 -1.14 -16.68 -0.61
CA LEU A 68 -2.20 -17.55 -0.08
C LEU A 68 -3.52 -17.44 -0.87
N MET A 69 -3.75 -16.29 -1.51
CA MET A 69 -4.88 -16.07 -2.41
C MET A 69 -4.51 -16.34 -3.88
N GLU A 70 -3.40 -17.03 -4.13
CA GLU A 70 -2.89 -17.36 -5.47
C GLU A 70 -2.75 -16.14 -6.42
N TYR A 71 -2.47 -14.96 -5.86
CA TYR A 71 -2.48 -13.69 -6.60
C TYR A 71 -3.80 -13.42 -7.35
N SER A 72 -4.93 -13.91 -6.82
CA SER A 72 -6.28 -13.53 -7.25
C SER A 72 -7.17 -13.15 -6.04
N PRO A 73 -6.87 -12.03 -5.35
CA PRO A 73 -7.65 -11.60 -4.18
C PRO A 73 -9.15 -11.45 -4.42
N TYR A 74 -9.57 -10.96 -5.59
CA TYR A 74 -10.98 -10.80 -5.93
C TYR A 74 -11.69 -12.14 -6.03
N GLN A 75 -11.11 -13.09 -6.78
CA GLN A 75 -11.66 -14.42 -6.92
C GLN A 75 -11.77 -15.12 -5.56
N PHE A 76 -10.72 -15.03 -4.74
CA PHE A 76 -10.68 -15.61 -3.39
C PHE A 76 -11.81 -15.12 -2.46
N VAL A 77 -12.28 -13.88 -2.61
CA VAL A 77 -13.33 -13.30 -1.74
C VAL A 77 -14.74 -13.60 -2.24
N ILE A 78 -14.90 -13.87 -3.54
CA ILE A 78 -16.22 -14.12 -4.15
C ILE A 78 -16.62 -15.60 -4.13
N ASP A 79 -15.64 -16.50 -4.11
CA ASP A 79 -15.85 -17.95 -3.97
C ASP A 79 -16.21 -18.38 -2.54
#